data_AF-A0A6N7AK73-F1
#
_entry.id   AF-A0A6N7AK73-F1
#
_cell.length_a   1.000
_cell.length_b   1.000
_cell.length_c   1.000
_cell.angle_alpha   90.00
_cell.angle_beta   90.00
_cell.angle_gamma   90.00
#
_symmetry.space_group_name_H-M   'P 1'
#
loop_
_entity.id
_entity.type
_entity.pdbx_description
1 polymer ?
#
loop_
_entity_poly.entity_id
_entity_poly.type
_entity_poly.pdbx_seq_one_letter_code
_entity_poly.pdbx_strand_id
1 'polypeptide(L)'
;MSTPTVFFDIGATLITGPSLTPARQITAALGLNEEQRQRLDRHLLTASIDTPTALKALLKETYSLPEGTARDLARDVWRSQTDAPRAVPGGRELLTALQAAGIRYGFISNIWPPYAAAFRRLYGTLAETALQFFSFRLGLAKPDGRLFQQAADGAGLAPQACVMVGDSYEADMQPAMTLGFATVWLLHRPEAERVWLEKIQRGSLPAPWRVVPTLAALDVAAVTCFEKETPHETNTVGMSVHGGDPRPVAPGPA
;
A
#
# COMPACT_ATOMS: atom_id res chain seq x y z
N MET A 1 -3.34 1.03 25.77
CA MET A 1 -2.66 0.81 24.47
C MET A 1 -2.85 2.06 23.63
N SER A 2 -1.85 2.50 22.86
CA SER A 2 -2.01 3.66 21.98
C SER A 2 -2.97 3.32 20.84
N THR A 3 -3.94 4.19 20.59
CA THR A 3 -4.83 4.09 19.42
C THR A 3 -4.00 4.12 18.13
N PRO A 4 -4.17 3.14 17.22
CA PRO A 4 -3.38 3.10 15.99
C PRO A 4 -3.81 4.19 15.00
N THR A 5 -2.92 4.53 14.07
CA THR A 5 -3.29 5.29 12.85
C THR A 5 -3.47 4.33 11.68
N VAL A 6 -4.58 4.48 10.94
CA VAL A 6 -4.92 3.62 9.81
C VAL A 6 -4.56 4.31 8.50
N PHE A 7 -3.69 3.70 7.71
CA PHE A 7 -3.32 4.16 6.38
C PHE A 7 -4.01 3.33 5.31
N PHE A 8 -4.44 4.00 4.24
CA PHE A 8 -5.11 3.38 3.11
C PHE A 8 -4.33 3.63 1.82
N ASP A 9 -4.24 2.63 0.96
CA ASP A 9 -4.05 2.88 -0.46
C ASP A 9 -5.31 3.53 -1.08
N ILE A 10 -5.15 4.13 -2.26
CA ILE A 10 -6.23 4.78 -3.00
C ILE A 10 -6.69 3.95 -4.21
N GLY A 11 -5.77 3.53 -5.07
CA GLY A 11 -6.11 2.95 -6.38
C GLY A 11 -6.53 1.49 -6.24
N ALA A 12 -7.70 1.14 -6.76
CA ALA A 12 -8.34 -0.16 -6.52
C ALA A 12 -8.65 -0.47 -5.03
N THR A 13 -8.27 0.39 -4.08
CA THR A 13 -8.69 0.29 -2.68
C THR A 13 -9.88 1.20 -2.38
N LEU A 14 -9.71 2.53 -2.45
CA LEU A 14 -10.75 3.52 -2.14
C LEU A 14 -11.49 4.03 -3.38
N ILE A 15 -10.82 4.04 -4.53
CA ILE A 15 -11.41 4.38 -5.82
C ILE A 15 -10.98 3.37 -6.87
N THR A 16 -11.88 3.09 -7.81
CA THR A 16 -11.55 2.39 -9.05
C THR A 16 -11.42 3.39 -10.19
N GLY A 17 -10.66 3.04 -11.21
CA GLY A 17 -10.26 3.92 -12.31
C GLY A 17 -10.71 3.43 -13.67
N PRO A 18 -10.27 4.11 -14.75
CA PRO A 18 -10.40 3.60 -16.10
C PRO A 18 -9.66 2.25 -16.25
N SER A 19 -10.02 1.49 -17.30
CA SER A 19 -9.45 0.16 -17.56
C SER A 19 -7.94 0.14 -17.79
N LEU A 20 -7.36 1.27 -18.19
CA LEU A 20 -5.93 1.43 -18.42
C LEU A 20 -5.37 2.53 -17.52
N THR A 21 -4.21 2.26 -16.92
CA THR A 21 -3.37 3.26 -16.24
C THR A 21 -2.93 4.34 -17.24
N PRO A 22 -2.54 5.55 -16.81
CA PRO A 22 -2.13 6.60 -17.72
C PRO A 22 -0.94 6.18 -18.60
N ALA A 23 0.05 5.49 -18.03
CA ALA A 23 1.18 4.95 -18.78
C ALA A 23 0.75 3.94 -19.84
N ARG A 24 -0.24 3.08 -19.54
CA ARG A 24 -0.79 2.11 -20.51
C ARG A 24 -1.58 2.79 -21.62
N GLN A 25 -2.33 3.86 -21.33
CA GLN A 25 -3.03 4.65 -22.35
C GLN A 25 -2.03 5.29 -23.33
N ILE A 26 -0.98 5.92 -22.80
CA ILE A 26 0.09 6.53 -23.61
C ILE A 26 0.84 5.46 -24.40
N THR A 27 1.12 4.31 -23.77
CA THR A 27 1.80 3.18 -24.43
C THR A 27 1.01 2.65 -25.60
N ALA A 28 -0.30 2.45 -25.45
CA ALA A 28 -1.17 2.00 -26.53
C ALA A 28 -1.22 3.01 -27.69
N ALA A 29 -1.23 4.32 -27.37
CA ALA A 29 -1.26 5.38 -28.38
C ALA A 29 0.06 5.52 -29.16
N LEU A 30 1.21 5.26 -28.52
CA LEU A 30 2.54 5.48 -29.08
C LEU A 30 3.28 4.21 -29.50
N GLY A 31 2.74 3.03 -29.19
CA GLY A 31 3.39 1.74 -29.47
C GLY A 31 4.65 1.52 -28.63
N LEU A 32 4.66 1.96 -27.37
CA LEU A 32 5.83 1.81 -26.49
C LEU A 32 6.06 0.35 -26.09
N ASN A 33 7.33 -0.03 -25.94
CA ASN A 33 7.69 -1.32 -25.36
C ASN A 33 7.54 -1.32 -23.82
N GLU A 34 7.70 -2.49 -23.19
CA GLU A 34 7.49 -2.64 -21.74
C GLU A 34 8.48 -1.82 -20.91
N GLU A 35 9.73 -1.70 -21.34
CA GLU A 35 10.73 -0.90 -20.63
C GLU A 35 10.38 0.59 -20.66
N GLN A 36 9.97 1.09 -21.82
CA GLN A 36 9.50 2.47 -22.00
C GLN A 36 8.24 2.73 -21.16
N ARG A 37 7.28 1.79 -21.16
CA ARG A 37 6.08 1.85 -20.33
C ARG A 37 6.44 1.95 -18.85
N GLN A 38 7.35 1.11 -18.35
CA GLN A 38 7.77 1.11 -16.94
C GLN A 38 8.46 2.42 -16.54
N ARG A 39 9.34 2.95 -17.40
CA ARG A 39 9.99 4.25 -17.17
C ARG A 39 8.96 5.37 -17.12
N LEU A 40 8.01 5.39 -18.05
CA LEU A 40 6.91 6.36 -18.07
C LEU A 40 6.04 6.25 -16.83
N ASP A 41 5.63 5.04 -16.45
CA ASP A 41 4.80 4.77 -15.27
C ASP A 41 5.46 5.31 -14.00
N ARG A 42 6.74 4.98 -13.79
CA ARG A 42 7.53 5.52 -12.68
C ARG A 42 7.55 7.04 -12.70
N HIS A 43 7.82 7.65 -13.86
CA HIS A 43 7.91 9.10 -13.98
C HIS A 43 6.57 9.78 -13.66
N LEU A 44 5.45 9.29 -14.21
CA LEU A 44 4.12 9.82 -13.93
C LEU A 44 3.74 9.71 -12.44
N LEU A 45 4.18 8.65 -11.76
CA LEU A 45 3.88 8.41 -10.35
C LEU A 45 4.85 9.09 -9.39
N THR A 46 5.98 9.62 -9.83
CA THR A 46 7.02 10.21 -8.94
C THR A 46 7.38 11.65 -9.28
N ALA A 47 6.83 12.21 -10.37
CA ALA A 47 7.01 13.60 -10.74
C ALA A 47 5.72 14.42 -10.60
N SER A 48 5.85 15.69 -10.26
CA SER A 48 4.75 16.65 -10.19
C SER A 48 4.35 17.15 -11.59
N ILE A 49 3.59 16.34 -12.32
CA ILE A 49 2.99 16.70 -13.61
C ILE A 49 1.57 17.19 -13.35
N ASP A 50 1.46 18.45 -12.91
CA ASP A 50 0.23 18.98 -12.30
C ASP A 50 -0.79 19.54 -13.31
N THR A 51 -0.46 19.61 -14.60
CA THR A 51 -1.39 20.10 -15.63
C THR A 51 -1.35 19.27 -16.93
N PRO A 52 -2.44 19.29 -17.73
CA PRO A 52 -2.43 18.71 -19.07
C PRO A 52 -1.35 19.34 -19.96
N THR A 53 -1.04 20.63 -19.77
CA THR A 53 0.01 21.33 -20.52
C THR A 53 1.40 20.80 -20.16
N ALA A 54 1.66 20.50 -18.89
CA ALA A 54 2.90 19.86 -18.46
C ALA A 54 3.04 18.44 -19.03
N LEU A 55 1.96 17.65 -19.00
CA LEU A 55 1.94 16.33 -19.63
C LEU A 55 2.20 16.42 -21.14
N LYS A 56 1.57 17.38 -21.83
CA LYS A 56 1.82 17.65 -23.26
C LYS A 56 3.30 17.92 -23.52
N ALA A 57 3.93 18.81 -22.74
CA ALA A 57 5.33 19.16 -22.89
C ALA A 57 6.23 17.93 -22.73
N LEU A 58 6.00 17.13 -21.67
CA LEU A 58 6.70 15.87 -21.45
C LEU A 58 6.58 14.91 -22.64
N LEU A 59 5.36 14.68 -23.13
CA LEU A 59 5.12 13.76 -24.24
C LEU A 59 5.78 14.23 -25.54
N LYS A 60 5.71 15.54 -25.81
CA LYS A 60 6.36 16.15 -26.97
C LYS A 60 7.87 16.01 -26.92
N GLU A 61 8.49 16.33 -25.79
CA GLU A 61 9.95 16.30 -25.64
C GLU A 61 10.49 14.87 -25.63
N THR A 62 9.85 13.98 -24.85
CA THR A 62 10.33 12.60 -24.67
C THR A 62 10.19 11.76 -25.92
N TYR A 63 9.12 11.96 -26.70
CA TYR A 63 8.78 11.12 -27.84
C TYR A 63 8.77 11.87 -29.19
N SER A 64 9.27 13.11 -29.22
CA SER A 64 9.34 13.95 -30.42
C SER A 64 8.01 14.08 -31.18
N LEU A 65 6.89 14.15 -30.45
CA LEU A 65 5.56 14.19 -31.05
C LEU A 65 5.24 15.55 -31.67
N PRO A 66 4.48 15.60 -32.78
CA PRO A 66 3.88 16.84 -33.27
C PRO A 66 3.02 17.52 -32.19
N GLU A 67 3.00 18.86 -32.19
CA GLU A 67 2.28 19.67 -31.18
C GLU A 67 0.79 19.29 -31.05
N GLY A 68 0.11 19.02 -32.16
CA GLY A 68 -1.29 18.59 -32.16
C GLY A 68 -1.48 17.23 -31.47
N THR A 69 -0.70 16.24 -31.89
CA THR A 69 -0.74 14.88 -31.34
C THR A 69 -0.43 14.85 -29.84
N ALA A 70 0.61 15.56 -29.39
CA ALA A 70 0.95 15.63 -27.97
C ALA A 70 -0.18 16.27 -27.14
N ARG A 71 -0.82 17.32 -27.68
CA ARG A 71 -1.91 18.04 -27.02
C ARG A 71 -3.14 17.16 -26.87
N ASP A 72 -3.53 16.47 -27.93
CA ASP A 72 -4.71 15.62 -27.94
C ASP A 72 -4.52 14.42 -27.00
N LEU A 73 -3.38 13.74 -27.09
CA LEU A 73 -3.06 12.62 -26.21
C LEU A 73 -3.02 13.05 -24.73
N ALA A 74 -2.34 14.16 -24.41
CA ALA A 74 -2.30 14.66 -23.04
C ALA A 74 -3.69 15.01 -22.50
N ARG A 75 -4.51 15.68 -23.31
CA ARG A 75 -5.90 16.02 -22.94
C ARG A 75 -6.71 14.75 -22.64
N ASP A 76 -6.65 13.76 -23.52
CA ASP A 76 -7.53 12.60 -23.46
C ASP A 76 -7.14 11.69 -22.27
N VAL A 77 -5.84 11.48 -22.05
CA VAL A 77 -5.32 10.75 -20.88
C VAL A 77 -5.68 11.48 -19.59
N TRP A 78 -5.48 12.80 -19.54
CA TRP A 78 -5.79 13.61 -18.36
C TRP A 78 -7.28 13.54 -18.00
N ARG A 79 -8.16 13.71 -18.99
CA ARG A 79 -9.61 13.62 -18.80
C ARG A 79 -10.04 12.23 -18.35
N SER A 80 -9.57 11.18 -19.02
CA SER A 80 -9.88 9.79 -18.65
C SER A 80 -9.59 9.54 -17.17
N GLN A 81 -8.44 10.01 -16.68
CA GLN A 81 -7.96 9.73 -15.34
C GLN A 81 -8.53 10.68 -14.28
N THR A 82 -9.08 11.83 -14.70
CA THR A 82 -9.79 12.76 -13.82
C THR A 82 -11.27 12.39 -13.70
N ASP A 83 -11.90 11.92 -14.77
CA ASP A 83 -13.35 11.83 -14.88
C ASP A 83 -13.89 10.41 -14.76
N ALA A 84 -13.11 9.40 -15.16
CA ALA A 84 -13.52 7.99 -15.03
C ALA A 84 -13.49 7.42 -13.60
N PRO A 85 -12.68 7.92 -12.64
CA PRO A 85 -12.63 7.28 -11.33
C PRO A 85 -13.96 7.31 -10.58
N ARG A 86 -14.23 6.27 -9.80
CA ARG A 86 -15.45 6.08 -8.99
C ARG A 86 -15.06 5.59 -7.60
N ALA A 87 -15.85 5.94 -6.59
CA ALA A 87 -15.66 5.44 -5.23
C ALA A 87 -15.92 3.93 -5.17
N VAL A 88 -15.07 3.22 -4.44
CA VAL A 88 -15.30 1.82 -4.06
C VAL A 88 -16.33 1.81 -2.91
N PRO A 89 -17.36 0.94 -2.95
CA PRO A 89 -18.34 0.83 -1.87
C PRO A 89 -17.70 0.50 -0.51
N GLY A 90 -18.16 1.16 0.56
CA GLY A 90 -17.68 0.97 1.93
C GLY A 90 -16.52 1.88 2.32
N GLY A 91 -15.80 2.48 1.36
CA GLY A 91 -14.65 3.34 1.67
C GLY A 91 -15.04 4.63 2.40
N ARG A 92 -16.09 5.32 1.94
CA ARG A 92 -16.55 6.56 2.58
C ARG A 92 -17.14 6.29 3.96
N GLU A 93 -17.89 5.20 4.08
CA GLU A 93 -18.53 4.74 5.30
C GLU A 93 -17.47 4.43 6.37
N LEU A 94 -16.43 3.66 6.02
CA LEU A 94 -15.34 3.32 6.93
C LEU A 94 -14.55 4.55 7.39
N LEU A 95 -14.16 5.45 6.48
CA LEU A 95 -13.43 6.67 6.84
C LEU A 95 -14.27 7.59 7.73
N THR A 96 -15.57 7.70 7.46
CA THR A 96 -16.51 8.47 8.31
C THR A 96 -16.61 7.85 9.71
N ALA A 97 -16.70 6.53 9.80
CA ALA A 97 -16.75 5.82 11.07
C ALA A 97 -15.45 6.00 11.88
N LEU A 98 -14.29 5.95 11.22
CA LEU A 98 -13.00 6.24 11.85
C LEU A 98 -12.94 7.68 12.38
N GLN A 99 -13.37 8.66 11.58
CA GLN A 99 -13.44 10.06 12.00
C GLN A 99 -14.36 10.24 13.21
N ALA A 100 -15.54 9.64 13.19
CA ALA A 100 -16.51 9.70 14.29
C ALA A 100 -15.98 9.04 15.58
N ALA A 101 -15.18 7.98 15.44
CA ALA A 101 -14.52 7.30 16.55
C ALA A 101 -13.23 8.00 17.04
N GLY A 102 -12.85 9.13 16.43
CA GLY A 102 -11.61 9.84 16.77
C GLY A 102 -10.33 9.09 16.39
N ILE A 103 -10.43 8.08 15.50
CA ILE A 103 -9.29 7.33 14.99
C ILE A 103 -8.68 8.10 13.84
N ARG A 104 -7.37 8.39 13.95
CA ARG A 104 -6.64 9.06 12.89
C ARG A 104 -6.43 8.11 11.71
N TYR A 105 -6.56 8.65 10.51
CA TYR A 105 -6.24 7.93 9.28
C TYR A 105 -5.47 8.81 8.29
N GLY A 106 -4.90 8.15 7.28
CA GLY A 106 -4.15 8.78 6.21
C GLY A 106 -4.08 7.92 4.95
N PHE A 107 -3.35 8.40 3.95
CA PHE A 107 -3.22 7.73 2.65
C PHE A 107 -1.76 7.54 2.27
N ILE A 108 -1.40 6.34 1.86
CA ILE A 108 -0.09 5.99 1.29
C ILE A 108 -0.34 5.42 -0.10
N SER A 109 -0.08 6.21 -1.15
CA SER A 109 -0.48 5.79 -2.49
C SER A 109 0.53 6.15 -3.58
N ASN A 110 0.73 5.17 -4.47
CA ASN A 110 1.32 5.38 -5.78
C ASN A 110 0.25 6.03 -6.65
N ILE A 111 0.29 7.35 -6.74
CA ILE A 111 -0.76 8.13 -7.38
C ILE A 111 -0.14 9.28 -8.16
N TRP A 112 -0.84 9.71 -9.20
CA TRP A 112 -0.46 10.86 -10.02
C TRP A 112 -1.55 11.96 -9.97
N PRO A 113 -1.25 13.21 -10.34
CA PRO A 113 -2.11 14.35 -10.00
C PRO A 113 -3.58 14.27 -10.46
N PRO A 114 -3.91 13.83 -11.68
CA PRO A 114 -5.31 13.70 -12.14
C PRO A 114 -6.13 12.72 -11.29
N TYR A 115 -5.54 11.58 -10.94
CA TYR A 115 -6.21 10.57 -10.12
C TYR A 115 -6.36 11.05 -8.67
N ALA A 116 -5.37 11.79 -8.14
CA ALA A 116 -5.48 12.44 -6.84
C ALA A 116 -6.56 13.53 -6.81
N ALA A 117 -6.74 14.28 -7.89
CA ALA A 117 -7.83 15.25 -8.02
C ALA A 117 -9.21 14.55 -8.03
N ALA A 118 -9.33 13.44 -8.75
CA ALA A 118 -10.55 12.62 -8.74
C ALA A 118 -10.84 12.05 -7.34
N PHE A 119 -9.83 11.54 -6.64
CA PHE A 119 -9.94 11.07 -5.27
C PHE A 119 -10.48 12.16 -4.33
N ARG A 120 -9.88 13.37 -4.36
CA ARG A 120 -10.35 14.51 -3.57
C ARG A 120 -11.80 14.88 -3.87
N ARG A 121 -12.19 14.94 -5.14
CA ARG A 121 -13.58 15.20 -5.54
C ARG A 121 -14.55 14.16 -4.97
N LEU A 122 -14.14 12.88 -4.96
CA LEU A 122 -14.98 11.77 -4.52
C LEU A 122 -15.05 11.64 -2.99
N TYR A 123 -14.02 12.06 -2.26
CA TYR A 123 -13.94 11.91 -0.80
C TYR A 123 -14.18 13.22 -0.03
N GLY A 124 -13.98 14.37 -0.66
CA GLY A 124 -14.21 15.70 -0.07
C GLY A 124 -13.34 15.93 1.17
N THR A 125 -13.96 16.44 2.23
CA THR A 125 -13.29 16.74 3.50
C THR A 125 -12.56 15.55 4.11
N LEU A 126 -13.06 14.32 3.88
CA LEU A 126 -12.39 13.09 4.35
C LEU A 126 -10.98 12.94 3.78
N ALA A 127 -10.76 13.39 2.54
CA ALA A 127 -9.45 13.36 1.90
C ALA A 127 -8.58 14.55 2.33
N GLU A 128 -9.19 15.73 2.52
CA GLU A 128 -8.48 16.98 2.78
C GLU A 128 -7.86 17.06 4.17
N THR A 129 -8.54 16.53 5.19
CA THR A 129 -8.10 16.63 6.59
C THR A 129 -7.16 15.51 7.04
N ALA A 130 -7.03 14.45 6.24
CA ALA A 130 -6.20 13.30 6.55
C ALA A 130 -4.73 13.49 6.13
N LEU A 131 -3.86 12.66 6.70
CA LEU A 131 -2.44 12.63 6.29
C LEU A 131 -2.32 12.11 4.84
N GLN A 132 -1.46 12.72 4.03
CA GLN A 132 -1.32 12.39 2.60
C GLN A 132 0.15 12.14 2.22
N PHE A 133 0.49 10.89 1.93
CA PHE A 133 1.80 10.45 1.45
C PHE A 133 1.67 9.96 0.01
N PHE A 134 1.70 10.91 -0.92
CA PHE A 134 1.50 10.67 -2.35
C PHE A 134 2.83 10.62 -3.07
N SER A 135 3.01 9.57 -3.86
CA SER A 135 4.29 9.30 -4.53
C SER A 135 4.76 10.45 -5.42
N PHE A 136 3.84 11.09 -6.16
CA PHE A 136 4.20 12.19 -7.06
C PHE A 136 4.73 13.43 -6.32
N ARG A 137 4.33 13.63 -5.06
CA ARG A 137 4.77 14.75 -4.22
C ARG A 137 6.11 14.49 -3.55
N LEU A 138 6.36 13.22 -3.22
CA LEU A 138 7.50 12.80 -2.41
C LEU A 138 8.66 12.27 -3.27
N GLY A 139 8.43 12.00 -4.56
CA GLY A 139 9.43 11.39 -5.43
C GLY A 139 9.75 9.94 -5.07
N LEU A 140 8.94 9.32 -4.21
CA LEU A 140 9.10 7.96 -3.68
C LEU A 140 7.82 7.17 -3.94
N ALA A 141 7.93 5.95 -4.43
CA ALA A 141 6.80 5.09 -4.72
C ALA A 141 6.95 3.74 -4.00
N LYS A 142 5.83 3.18 -3.55
CA LYS A 142 5.72 1.79 -3.13
C LYS A 142 6.29 0.88 -4.24
N PRO A 143 7.06 -0.17 -3.92
CA PRO A 143 7.27 -0.75 -2.60
C PRO A 143 8.42 -0.14 -1.76
N ASP A 144 8.91 1.06 -2.07
CA ASP A 144 9.97 1.70 -1.26
C ASP A 144 9.47 1.97 0.17
N GLY A 145 10.05 1.26 1.15
CA GLY A 145 9.70 1.36 2.57
C GLY A 145 9.85 2.76 3.15
N ARG A 146 10.68 3.64 2.55
CA ARG A 146 10.82 5.03 3.03
C ARG A 146 9.50 5.80 2.99
N LEU A 147 8.60 5.47 2.05
CA LEU A 147 7.29 6.09 1.97
C LEU A 147 6.41 5.74 3.19
N PHE A 148 6.48 4.49 3.66
CA PHE A 148 5.79 4.02 4.86
C PHE A 148 6.43 4.57 6.14
N GLN A 149 7.75 4.68 6.18
CA GLN A 149 8.46 5.30 7.31
C GLN A 149 8.04 6.77 7.45
N GLN A 150 8.01 7.54 6.36
CA GLN A 150 7.51 8.92 6.38
C GLN A 150 6.06 9.01 6.85
N ALA A 151 5.24 8.01 6.53
CA ALA A 151 3.86 7.94 6.99
C ALA A 151 3.75 7.75 8.50
N ALA A 152 4.51 6.80 9.05
CA ALA A 152 4.59 6.56 10.50
C ALA A 152 5.13 7.81 11.24
N ASP A 153 6.21 8.40 10.73
CA ASP A 153 6.81 9.62 11.29
C ASP A 153 5.83 10.80 11.29
N GLY A 154 5.10 11.00 10.18
CA GLY A 154 4.09 12.04 10.06
C GLY A 154 2.84 11.80 10.92
N ALA A 155 2.57 10.56 11.32
CA ALA A 155 1.58 10.24 12.35
C ALA A 155 2.12 10.41 13.78
N GLY A 156 3.44 10.54 13.96
CA GLY A 156 4.09 10.58 15.26
C GLY A 156 4.07 9.23 15.98
N LEU A 157 4.04 8.13 15.24
CA LEU A 157 3.90 6.77 15.76
C LEU A 157 5.04 5.88 15.27
N ALA A 158 5.36 4.85 16.06
CA ALA A 158 6.17 3.75 15.58
C ALA A 158 5.39 2.92 14.53
N PRO A 159 6.04 2.32 13.53
CA PRO A 159 5.40 1.45 12.55
C PRO A 159 4.44 0.39 13.14
N GLN A 160 4.77 -0.16 14.31
CA GLN A 160 3.96 -1.17 15.02
C GLN A 160 2.66 -0.63 15.63
N ALA A 161 2.47 0.69 15.61
CA ALA A 161 1.23 1.37 15.97
C ALA A 161 0.47 1.88 14.73
N CYS A 162 0.84 1.42 13.53
CA CYS A 162 0.20 1.76 12.28
C CYS A 162 -0.43 0.53 11.63
N VAL A 163 -1.50 0.76 10.87
CA VAL A 163 -2.21 -0.25 10.09
C VAL A 163 -2.18 0.18 8.63
N MET A 164 -1.86 -0.72 7.70
CA MET A 164 -1.96 -0.49 6.26
C MET A 164 -3.12 -1.30 5.67
N VAL A 165 -4.03 -0.63 4.98
CA VAL A 165 -5.13 -1.23 4.21
C VAL A 165 -4.88 -0.99 2.73
N GLY A 166 -4.77 -2.05 1.93
CA GLY A 166 -4.49 -1.94 0.50
C GLY A 166 -4.77 -3.24 -0.24
N ASP A 167 -4.72 -3.21 -1.57
CA ASP A 167 -5.09 -4.34 -2.42
C ASP A 167 -3.88 -5.09 -3.00
N SER A 168 -2.68 -4.51 -2.98
CA SER A 168 -1.48 -5.14 -3.54
C SER A 168 -0.60 -5.78 -2.48
N TYR A 169 -0.27 -7.06 -2.62
CA TYR A 169 0.67 -7.68 -1.71
C TYR A 169 2.07 -7.04 -1.81
N GLU A 170 2.56 -6.90 -3.04
CA GLU A 170 3.90 -6.36 -3.31
C GLU A 170 4.03 -4.90 -2.91
N ALA A 171 3.04 -4.06 -3.25
CA ALA A 171 3.14 -2.62 -3.02
C ALA A 171 2.69 -2.22 -1.61
N ASP A 172 1.68 -2.86 -1.03
CA ASP A 172 1.07 -2.43 0.24
C ASP A 172 1.44 -3.34 1.39
N MET A 173 1.29 -4.65 1.24
CA MET A 173 1.40 -5.58 2.36
C MET A 173 2.85 -5.83 2.74
N GLN A 174 3.68 -6.26 1.79
CA GLN A 174 5.07 -6.64 2.03
C GLN A 174 5.90 -5.50 2.64
N PRO A 175 5.94 -4.27 2.08
CA PRO A 175 6.74 -3.19 2.67
C PRO A 175 6.21 -2.74 4.03
N ALA A 176 4.89 -2.72 4.23
CA ALA A 176 4.29 -2.38 5.52
C ALA A 176 4.64 -3.41 6.60
N MET A 177 4.50 -4.71 6.31
CA MET A 177 4.90 -5.79 7.23
C MET A 177 6.39 -5.77 7.53
N THR A 178 7.24 -5.47 6.53
CA THR A 178 8.70 -5.37 6.71
C THR A 178 9.07 -4.30 7.73
N LEU A 179 8.31 -3.21 7.82
CA LEU A 179 8.50 -2.16 8.82
C LEU A 179 7.78 -2.43 10.14
N GLY A 180 6.85 -3.40 10.17
CA GLY A 180 6.10 -3.80 11.36
C GLY A 180 4.68 -3.24 11.47
N PHE A 181 4.12 -2.68 10.40
CA PHE A 181 2.70 -2.32 10.35
C PHE A 181 1.85 -3.58 10.44
N ALA A 182 0.69 -3.49 11.11
CA ALA A 182 -0.37 -4.47 10.88
C ALA A 182 -0.98 -4.23 9.48
N THR A 183 -1.43 -5.28 8.82
CA THR A 183 -1.85 -5.21 7.41
C THR A 183 -3.22 -5.83 7.17
N VAL A 184 -4.09 -5.10 6.49
CA VAL A 184 -5.40 -5.60 6.04
C VAL A 184 -5.37 -5.64 4.53
N TRP A 185 -5.31 -6.85 3.99
CA TRP A 185 -5.25 -7.09 2.56
C TRP A 185 -6.64 -7.18 1.96
N LEU A 186 -6.94 -6.27 1.05
CA LEU A 186 -8.19 -6.23 0.31
C LEU A 186 -8.08 -7.09 -0.97
N LEU A 187 -8.55 -8.32 -0.90
CA LEU A 187 -8.40 -9.31 -1.97
C LEU A 187 -9.68 -9.43 -2.83
N HIS A 188 -10.02 -8.37 -3.58
CA HIS A 188 -11.15 -8.38 -4.54
C HIS A 188 -10.77 -8.83 -5.97
N ARG A 189 -9.47 -8.93 -6.27
CA ARG A 189 -8.91 -9.39 -7.55
C ARG A 189 -7.88 -10.51 -7.34
N PRO A 190 -8.29 -11.68 -6.83
CA PRO A 190 -7.36 -12.77 -6.49
C PRO A 190 -6.51 -13.24 -7.69
N GLU A 191 -7.01 -13.09 -8.91
CA GLU A 191 -6.26 -13.41 -10.14
C GLU A 191 -5.03 -12.52 -10.34
N ALA A 192 -5.11 -11.24 -9.97
CA ALA A 192 -3.98 -10.31 -10.06
C ALA A 192 -2.90 -10.63 -9.01
N GLU A 193 -3.29 -11.24 -7.89
CA GLU A 193 -2.44 -11.53 -6.74
C GLU A 193 -2.05 -13.01 -6.61
N ARG A 194 -2.35 -13.83 -7.63
CA ARG A 194 -2.17 -15.29 -7.62
C ARG A 194 -0.77 -15.73 -7.19
N VAL A 195 0.27 -15.09 -7.73
CA VAL A 195 1.67 -15.43 -7.42
C VAL A 195 1.97 -15.23 -5.93
N TRP A 196 1.42 -14.18 -5.33
CA TRP A 196 1.62 -13.88 -3.91
C TRP A 196 0.83 -14.83 -3.02
N LEU A 197 -0.42 -15.13 -3.38
CA LEU A 197 -1.23 -16.13 -2.70
C LEU A 197 -0.53 -17.50 -2.66
N GLU A 198 0.01 -17.96 -3.80
CA GLU A 198 0.74 -19.23 -3.85
C GLU A 198 1.98 -19.23 -2.96
N LYS A 199 2.72 -18.11 -2.91
CA LYS A 199 3.91 -17.98 -2.04
C LYS A 199 3.54 -17.97 -0.55
N ILE A 200 2.45 -17.30 -0.17
CA ILE A 200 1.95 -17.29 1.23
C ILE A 200 1.49 -18.69 1.63
N GLN A 201 0.73 -19.38 0.77
CA GLN A 201 0.24 -20.74 1.03
C GLN A 201 1.38 -21.74 1.22
N ARG A 202 2.49 -21.56 0.50
CA ARG A 202 3.71 -22.38 0.65
C ARG A 202 4.60 -21.96 1.82
N GLY A 203 4.21 -20.94 2.60
CA GLY A 203 4.99 -20.40 3.71
C GLY A 203 6.27 -19.67 3.27
N SER A 204 6.42 -19.34 2.00
CA SER A 204 7.60 -18.62 1.47
C SER A 204 7.54 -17.11 1.73
N LEU A 205 6.36 -16.58 2.03
CA LEU A 205 6.12 -15.18 2.36
C LEU A 205 5.15 -15.07 3.55
N PRO A 206 5.28 -14.04 4.40
CA PRO A 206 4.38 -13.86 5.53
C PRO A 206 2.96 -13.52 5.07
N ALA A 207 1.96 -14.01 5.81
CA ALA A 207 0.57 -13.64 5.59
C ALA A 207 0.27 -12.25 6.17
N PRO A 208 -0.59 -11.44 5.52
CA PRO A 208 -1.11 -10.21 6.12
C PRO A 208 -1.89 -10.51 7.40
N TRP A 209 -1.98 -9.53 8.30
CA TRP A 209 -2.71 -9.69 9.56
C TRP A 209 -4.19 -10.04 9.34
N ARG A 210 -4.81 -9.48 8.31
CA ARG A 210 -6.17 -9.82 7.89
C ARG A 210 -6.28 -9.84 6.38
N VAL A 211 -7.14 -10.70 5.84
CA VAL A 211 -7.53 -10.69 4.42
C VAL A 211 -9.04 -10.56 4.36
N VAL A 212 -9.52 -9.58 3.60
CA VAL A 212 -10.96 -9.32 3.41
C VAL A 212 -11.28 -9.14 1.93
N PRO A 213 -12.47 -9.55 1.47
CA PRO A 213 -12.82 -9.45 0.05
C PRO A 213 -13.23 -8.03 -0.36
N THR A 214 -13.76 -7.21 0.57
CA THR A 214 -14.28 -5.87 0.27
C THR A 214 -14.08 -4.92 1.46
N LEU A 215 -14.07 -3.60 1.21
CA LEU A 215 -14.06 -2.60 2.29
C LEU A 215 -15.35 -2.62 3.11
N ALA A 216 -16.49 -2.99 2.52
CA ALA A 216 -17.75 -3.13 3.22
C ALA A 216 -17.75 -4.23 4.31
N ALA A 217 -16.75 -5.13 4.28
CA ALA A 217 -16.54 -6.13 5.32
C ALA A 217 -15.73 -5.60 6.52
N LEU A 218 -15.28 -4.34 6.49
CA LEU A 218 -14.51 -3.71 7.55
C LEU A 218 -15.35 -2.74 8.36
N ASP A 219 -15.16 -2.78 9.68
CA ASP A 219 -15.58 -1.74 10.62
C ASP A 219 -14.34 -1.16 11.33
N VAL A 220 -14.57 -0.21 12.25
CA VAL A 220 -13.48 0.41 13.02
C VAL A 220 -12.67 -0.64 13.79
N ALA A 221 -13.33 -1.59 14.45
CA ALA A 221 -12.65 -2.61 15.25
C ALA A 221 -11.77 -3.52 14.39
N ALA A 222 -12.23 -3.86 13.18
CA ALA A 222 -11.50 -4.68 12.23
C ALA A 222 -10.17 -4.05 11.77
N VAL A 223 -10.01 -2.74 11.91
CA VAL A 223 -8.78 -2.01 11.54
C VAL A 223 -8.07 -1.36 12.73
N THR A 224 -8.53 -1.55 13.97
CA THR A 224 -7.86 -1.00 15.17
C THR A 224 -7.54 -2.01 16.27
N CYS A 225 -8.27 -3.12 16.35
CA CYS A 225 -8.10 -4.10 17.41
C CYS A 225 -7.15 -5.21 16.96
N PHE A 226 -5.84 -5.05 17.22
CA PHE A 226 -4.87 -6.14 17.12
C PHE A 226 -4.35 -6.49 18.52
N GLU A 227 -4.56 -7.73 18.94
CA GLU A 227 -3.86 -8.28 20.09
C GLU A 227 -2.39 -8.40 19.71
N LYS A 228 -1.51 -7.80 20.52
CA LYS A 228 -0.07 -8.07 20.40
C LYS A 228 0.12 -9.53 20.80
N GLU A 229 0.29 -10.41 19.83
CA GLU A 229 0.95 -11.68 20.12
C GLU A 229 2.35 -11.33 20.66
N THR A 230 2.51 -11.44 21.98
CA THR A 230 3.82 -11.46 22.61
C THR A 230 4.65 -12.50 21.89
N PRO A 231 5.88 -12.19 21.45
CA PRO A 231 6.74 -13.20 20.84
C PRO A 231 6.86 -14.35 21.84
N HIS A 232 6.42 -15.54 21.45
CA HIS A 232 6.58 -16.74 22.26
C HIS A 232 8.06 -16.87 22.61
N GLU A 233 8.36 -16.77 23.91
CA GLU A 233 9.61 -17.23 24.47
C GLU A 233 9.85 -18.65 23.94
N THR A 234 11.05 -18.82 23.40
CA THR A 234 11.57 -20.08 22.89
C THR A 234 11.24 -21.22 23.84
N ASN A 235 10.46 -22.19 23.36
CA ASN A 235 10.37 -23.51 23.97
C ASN A 235 11.75 -24.15 23.90
N THR A 236 12.54 -23.94 24.94
CA THR A 236 13.72 -24.74 25.23
C THR A 236 13.19 -26.11 25.66
N VAL A 237 13.04 -27.01 24.69
CA VAL A 237 12.76 -28.42 24.99
C VAL A 237 13.93 -28.93 25.80
N GLY A 238 13.69 -29.17 27.08
CA GLY A 238 14.59 -29.90 27.95
C GLY A 238 14.83 -31.28 27.38
N MET A 239 16.01 -31.50 26.81
CA MET A 239 16.54 -32.84 26.60
C MET A 239 17.01 -33.37 27.95
N SER A 240 16.14 -34.13 28.60
CA SER A 240 16.48 -35.02 29.71
C SER A 240 17.47 -36.06 29.23
N VAL A 241 18.74 -35.90 29.61
CA VAL A 241 19.76 -36.94 29.50
C VAL A 241 19.57 -37.93 30.66
N HIS A 242 19.04 -39.11 30.33
CA HIS A 242 19.18 -40.30 31.18
C HIS A 242 20.62 -40.82 31.04
N GLY A 243 21.35 -40.91 32.14
CA GLY A 243 22.67 -41.54 32.15
C GLY A 243 23.30 -41.64 33.53
N GLY A 244 23.05 -42.77 34.21
CA GLY A 244 24.02 -43.47 35.05
C GLY A 244 24.44 -42.83 36.38
N ASP A 245 23.91 -43.35 37.47
CA ASP A 245 24.52 -43.28 38.80
C ASP A 245 25.27 -44.59 39.09
N PRO A 246 26.60 -44.54 39.34
CA PRO A 246 27.24 -45.53 40.18
C PRO A 246 27.93 -44.88 41.39
N ARG A 247 27.33 -45.10 42.57
CA ARG A 247 27.89 -45.37 43.91
C ARG A 247 29.13 -44.59 44.37
N PRO A 248 29.10 -43.94 45.55
CA PRO A 248 30.29 -43.35 46.17
C PRO A 248 31.19 -44.42 46.80
N VAL A 249 32.48 -44.35 46.50
CA VAL A 249 33.57 -45.09 47.14
C VAL A 249 33.96 -44.38 48.46
N ALA A 250 34.12 -45.16 49.52
CA ALA A 250 34.48 -44.73 50.87
C ALA A 250 35.90 -44.13 50.98
N PRO A 251 36.20 -43.31 52.00
CA PRO A 251 37.54 -42.77 52.22
C PRO A 251 38.39 -43.70 53.12
N GLY A 252 39.69 -43.77 52.84
CA GLY A 252 40.69 -44.46 53.68
C GLY A 252 42.10 -43.93 53.39
N PRO A 253 43.04 -43.99 54.35
CA PRO A 253 43.75 -42.79 54.81
C PRO A 253 45.27 -42.75 54.52
N ALA A 254 45.82 -41.56 54.82
CA ALA A 254 47.22 -41.13 54.92
C ALA A 254 47.99 -40.88 53.61
#